data_AF-A0A321LBF3-F1
#
_entry.id   AF-A0A321LBF3-F1
#
_cell.length_a   1.000
_cell.length_b   1.000
_cell.length_c   1.000
_cell.angle_alpha   90.00
_cell.angle_beta   90.00
_cell.angle_gamma   90.00
#
_symmetry.space_group_name_H-M   'P 1'
#
loop_
_entity.id
_entity.type
_entity.pdbx_description
1 polymer ?
#
loop_
_entity_poly.entity_id
_entity_poly.type
_entity_poly.pdbx_seq_one_letter_code
_entity_poly.pdbx_strand_id
1 'polypeptide(L)'
;MRETDLQIFYHLGKALADARRVTAGMSASNALRLLFWPEDWLRAFLQQTDHSNFSSRNPIPVPDSRAAAEELLSRIKAINKRGHADYNENHFITPDDFTSLVVALDRFESDFARECKDINVFTVTDKGTHSPRKLLAQAELNLPLAVRQRLNKKSLADLKAAGRCLAFETPTAAGFHVLRAVEPLIVKYLSLIPAQVSKKKNTSRNWGAYIAVLKKHGGDKRVVAALEHVKDFFKDFYRNPIMHPEVTLNPDQALSLFHACLSLVVQLDAAIQTWRPTTSPASGLSSTP
;
A
#
# COMPACT_ATOMS: atom_id res chain seq x y z
N MET A 1 -3.07 -2.80 2.16
CA MET A 1 -3.24 -2.17 3.48
C MET A 1 -4.35 -1.15 3.34
N ARG A 2 -5.27 -1.08 4.30
CA ARG A 2 -6.40 -0.15 4.26
C ARG A 2 -6.04 1.05 5.11
N GLU A 3 -6.21 2.24 4.56
CA GLU A 3 -6.12 3.49 5.31
C GLU A 3 -7.46 3.74 5.99
N THR A 4 -7.43 4.05 7.28
CA THR A 4 -8.62 4.46 8.02
C THR A 4 -8.83 5.96 7.80
N ASP A 5 -10.01 6.36 7.35
CA ASP A 5 -10.35 7.78 7.29
C ASP A 5 -10.74 8.27 8.68
N LEU A 6 -9.81 8.93 9.35
CA LEU A 6 -10.00 9.48 10.70
C LEU A 6 -11.10 10.56 10.75
N GLN A 7 -11.41 11.22 9.63
CA GLN A 7 -12.47 12.23 9.58
C GLN A 7 -13.84 11.63 9.91
N ILE A 8 -14.08 10.38 9.48
CA ILE A 8 -15.35 9.67 9.76
C ILE A 8 -15.57 9.54 11.27
N PHE A 9 -14.53 9.14 12.01
CA PHE A 9 -14.60 8.93 13.46
C PHE A 9 -14.72 10.26 14.21
N TYR A 10 -13.97 11.28 13.78
CA TYR A 10 -14.06 12.63 14.33
C TYR A 10 -15.45 13.23 14.15
N HIS A 11 -15.99 13.18 12.93
CA HIS A 11 -17.31 13.72 12.65
C HIS A 11 -18.45 12.92 13.29
N LEU A 12 -18.32 11.59 13.39
CA LEU A 12 -19.25 10.78 14.16
C LEU A 12 -19.29 11.23 15.62
N GLY A 13 -18.14 11.30 16.30
CA GLY A 13 -18.07 11.75 17.69
C GLY A 13 -18.69 13.14 17.90
N LYS A 14 -18.41 14.08 16.99
CA LYS A 14 -19.04 15.40 16.99
C LYS A 14 -20.57 15.32 16.82
N ALA A 15 -21.05 14.52 15.88
CA ALA A 15 -22.49 14.40 15.59
C ALA A 15 -23.24 13.74 16.76
N LEU A 16 -22.67 12.74 17.42
CA LEU A 16 -23.30 12.08 18.57
C LEU A 16 -23.50 13.03 19.76
N ALA A 17 -22.67 14.06 19.91
CA ALA A 17 -22.90 15.12 20.89
C ALA A 17 -24.22 15.88 20.64
N ASP A 18 -24.63 16.04 19.37
CA ASP A 18 -25.94 16.62 19.04
C ASP A 18 -27.09 15.66 19.33
N ALA A 19 -26.91 14.35 19.11
CA ALA A 19 -27.91 13.34 19.46
C ALA A 19 -28.23 13.32 20.97
N ARG A 20 -27.22 13.56 21.82
CA ARG A 20 -27.40 13.67 23.28
C ARG A 20 -28.24 14.88 23.73
N ARG A 21 -28.52 15.84 22.84
CA ARG A 21 -29.37 17.00 23.14
C ARG A 21 -30.86 16.73 22.94
N VAL A 22 -31.23 15.58 22.37
CA VAL A 22 -32.62 15.16 22.25
C VAL A 22 -33.20 14.88 23.63
N THR A 23 -34.39 15.38 23.91
CA THR A 23 -35.10 15.17 25.19
C THR A 23 -36.50 14.65 24.95
N ALA A 24 -37.07 13.95 25.94
CA ALA A 24 -38.50 13.65 25.94
C ALA A 24 -39.32 14.95 25.84
N GLY A 25 -40.43 14.92 25.10
CA GLY A 25 -41.28 16.08 24.84
C GLY A 25 -40.73 17.06 23.78
N MET A 26 -39.55 16.82 23.21
CA MET A 26 -39.06 17.58 22.05
C MET A 26 -39.93 17.27 20.83
N SER A 27 -40.24 18.24 19.98
CA SER A 27 -40.95 17.96 18.72
C SER A 27 -40.11 17.08 17.79
N ALA A 28 -40.76 16.19 17.04
CA ALA A 28 -40.07 15.28 16.11
C ALA A 28 -39.28 16.04 15.04
N SER A 29 -39.76 17.21 14.60
CA SER A 29 -39.04 18.10 13.67
C SER A 29 -37.74 18.68 14.28
N ASN A 30 -37.75 19.07 15.55
CA ASN A 30 -36.54 19.55 16.22
C ASN A 30 -35.55 18.41 16.49
N ALA A 31 -36.04 17.24 16.88
CA ALA A 31 -35.22 16.04 17.03
C ALA A 31 -34.56 15.62 15.70
N LEU A 32 -35.31 15.66 14.59
CA LEU A 32 -34.79 15.38 13.24
C LEU A 32 -33.58 16.27 12.91
N ARG A 33 -33.63 17.57 13.22
CA ARG A 33 -32.50 18.48 12.98
C ARG A 33 -31.23 18.07 13.74
N LEU A 34 -31.38 17.55 14.96
CA LEU A 34 -30.27 17.07 15.78
C LEU A 34 -29.77 15.69 15.33
N LEU A 35 -30.66 14.85 14.78
CA LEU A 35 -30.40 13.45 14.44
C LEU A 35 -30.05 13.21 12.97
N PHE A 36 -30.17 14.23 12.11
CA PHE A 36 -29.80 14.15 10.70
C PHE A 36 -28.33 13.73 10.51
N TRP A 37 -27.38 14.48 11.08
CA TRP A 37 -25.95 14.18 10.97
C TRP A 37 -25.53 12.88 11.68
N PRO A 38 -26.02 12.56 12.88
CA PRO A 38 -25.80 11.25 13.49
C PRO A 38 -26.15 10.09 12.58
N GLU A 39 -27.30 10.15 11.88
CA GLU A 39 -27.71 9.09 10.96
C GLU A 39 -26.67 8.88 9.84
N ASP A 40 -26.26 9.97 9.18
CA ASP A 40 -25.32 9.92 8.07
C ASP A 40 -23.93 9.42 8.50
N TRP A 41 -23.41 9.92 9.63
CA TRP A 41 -22.09 9.51 10.10
C TRP A 41 -22.05 8.09 10.67
N LEU A 42 -23.16 7.59 11.22
CA LEU A 42 -23.27 6.17 11.60
C LEU A 42 -23.25 5.27 10.36
N ARG A 43 -23.91 5.67 9.25
CA ARG A 43 -23.82 4.94 7.98
C ARG A 43 -22.40 4.94 7.44
N ALA A 44 -21.72 6.09 7.47
CA ALA A 44 -20.32 6.19 7.04
C ALA A 44 -19.39 5.32 7.90
N PHE A 45 -19.58 5.30 9.22
CA PHE A 45 -18.84 4.42 10.13
C PHE A 45 -19.07 2.94 9.81
N LEU A 46 -20.33 2.52 9.63
CA LEU A 46 -20.67 1.14 9.27
C LEU A 46 -20.08 0.74 7.91
N GLN A 47 -20.04 1.65 6.94
CA GLN A 47 -19.39 1.38 5.64
C GLN A 47 -17.86 1.30 5.77
N GLN A 48 -17.24 2.21 6.53
CA GLN A 48 -15.80 2.24 6.76
C GLN A 48 -15.32 0.98 7.51
N THR A 49 -16.15 0.48 8.41
CA THR A 49 -15.86 -0.72 9.21
C THR A 49 -16.41 -2.00 8.58
N ASP A 50 -17.09 -1.98 7.43
CA ASP A 50 -17.69 -3.18 6.81
C ASP A 50 -16.63 -4.22 6.40
N HIS A 51 -16.98 -5.48 6.65
CA HIS A 51 -16.16 -6.69 6.56
C HIS A 51 -16.50 -7.55 5.33
N SER A 52 -17.65 -7.33 4.69
CA SER A 52 -18.21 -8.26 3.70
C SER A 52 -17.74 -8.02 2.25
N ASN A 53 -17.21 -6.83 1.95
CA ASN A 53 -16.99 -6.39 0.58
C ASN A 53 -15.55 -6.49 0.05
N PHE A 54 -14.60 -7.10 0.79
CA PHE A 54 -13.18 -7.07 0.38
C PHE A 54 -12.48 -8.43 0.39
N SER A 55 -11.72 -8.67 -0.69
CA SER A 55 -10.84 -9.82 -0.90
C SER A 55 -9.60 -9.83 0.01
N SER A 56 -9.49 -8.94 1.00
CA SER A 56 -8.36 -8.84 1.94
C SER A 56 -8.80 -9.08 3.38
N ARG A 57 -8.17 -10.08 4.02
CA ARG A 57 -8.61 -10.80 5.22
C ARG A 57 -8.59 -10.08 6.58
N ASN A 58 -8.19 -8.81 6.72
CA ASN A 58 -8.09 -8.19 8.06
C ASN A 58 -8.86 -6.86 8.15
N PRO A 59 -10.12 -6.89 8.64
CA PRO A 59 -10.90 -5.69 8.91
C PRO A 59 -10.41 -4.91 10.15
N ILE A 60 -10.95 -3.69 10.36
CA ILE A 60 -10.87 -3.03 11.67
C ILE A 60 -11.73 -3.85 12.64
N PRO A 61 -11.15 -4.47 13.68
CA PRO A 61 -11.85 -5.43 14.53
C PRO A 61 -12.72 -4.71 15.57
N VAL A 62 -13.88 -4.20 15.14
CA VAL A 62 -14.87 -3.54 16.02
C VAL A 62 -16.26 -4.17 15.94
N PRO A 63 -16.41 -5.50 16.09
CA PRO A 63 -17.70 -6.19 15.95
C PRO A 63 -18.78 -5.69 16.90
N ASP A 64 -18.45 -5.42 18.17
CA ASP A 64 -19.45 -4.99 19.17
C ASP A 64 -19.91 -3.56 18.89
N SER A 65 -18.96 -2.66 18.57
CA SER A 65 -19.27 -1.28 18.16
C SER A 65 -20.14 -1.23 16.92
N ARG A 66 -19.93 -2.15 15.96
CA ARG A 66 -20.76 -2.24 14.76
C ARG A 66 -22.19 -2.65 15.09
N ALA A 67 -22.37 -3.69 15.90
CA ALA A 67 -23.69 -4.13 16.33
C ALA A 67 -24.43 -3.01 17.09
N ALA A 68 -23.74 -2.30 17.99
CA ALA A 68 -24.29 -1.15 18.71
C ALA A 68 -24.61 0.02 17.76
N ALA A 69 -23.78 0.30 16.76
CA ALA A 69 -24.02 1.32 15.75
C ALA A 69 -25.23 1.00 14.86
N GLU A 70 -25.42 -0.27 14.48
CA GLU A 70 -26.61 -0.72 13.73
C GLU A 70 -27.89 -0.55 14.55
N GLU A 71 -27.85 -0.89 15.84
CA GLU A 71 -28.96 -0.67 16.76
C GLU A 71 -29.27 0.84 16.90
N LEU A 72 -28.27 1.65 17.22
CA LEU A 72 -28.41 3.10 17.36
C LEU A 72 -28.96 3.74 16.07
N LEU A 73 -28.42 3.34 14.91
CA LEU A 73 -28.90 3.81 13.61
C LEU A 73 -30.37 3.45 13.37
N SER A 74 -30.80 2.25 13.79
CA SER A 74 -32.20 1.83 13.69
C SER A 74 -33.13 2.71 14.52
N ARG A 75 -32.74 3.06 15.77
CA ARG A 75 -33.50 3.98 16.63
C ARG A 75 -33.59 5.38 16.04
N ILE A 76 -32.46 5.92 15.58
CA ILE A 76 -32.40 7.25 14.94
C ILE A 76 -33.31 7.31 13.72
N LYS A 77 -33.26 6.31 12.85
CA LYS A 77 -34.14 6.23 11.67
C LYS A 77 -35.61 6.21 12.02
N ALA A 78 -36.00 5.49 13.07
CA ALA A 78 -37.39 5.45 13.52
C ALA A 78 -37.88 6.84 13.96
N ILE A 79 -37.04 7.58 14.69
CA ILE A 79 -37.33 8.96 15.10
C ILE A 79 -37.38 9.90 13.88
N ASN A 80 -36.36 9.86 13.01
CA ASN A 80 -36.28 10.71 11.82
C ASN A 80 -37.46 10.48 10.87
N LYS A 81 -37.90 9.22 10.68
CA LYS A 81 -39.07 8.90 9.85
C LYS A 81 -40.33 9.61 10.35
N ARG A 82 -40.55 9.67 11.67
CA ARG A 82 -41.66 10.42 12.25
C ARG A 82 -41.47 11.92 12.02
N GLY A 83 -40.29 12.47 12.26
CA GLY A 83 -40.00 13.89 11.99
C GLY A 83 -40.22 14.31 10.52
N HIS A 84 -40.00 13.42 9.56
CA HIS A 84 -40.27 13.67 8.14
C HIS A 84 -41.76 13.59 7.76
N ALA A 85 -42.52 12.69 8.40
CA ALA A 85 -43.96 12.59 8.21
C ALA A 85 -44.70 13.83 8.78
N ASP A 86 -44.03 14.57 9.65
CA ASP A 86 -44.65 15.49 10.59
C ASP A 86 -44.24 16.95 10.37
N TYR A 87 -44.34 17.42 9.12
CA TYR A 87 -44.25 18.86 8.88
C TYR A 87 -45.47 19.62 9.44
N ASN A 88 -46.59 18.94 9.71
CA ASN A 88 -47.89 19.53 10.06
C ASN A 88 -48.68 18.86 11.20
N GLU A 89 -48.27 17.70 11.76
CA GLU A 89 -48.88 17.13 12.98
C GLU A 89 -47.93 17.37 14.18
N ASN A 90 -48.44 17.23 15.41
CA ASN A 90 -47.68 17.55 16.63
C ASN A 90 -47.11 16.28 17.27
N HIS A 91 -46.20 15.57 16.60
CA HIS A 91 -45.50 14.44 17.21
C HIS A 91 -44.34 14.91 18.08
N PHE A 92 -44.25 14.31 19.25
CA PHE A 92 -43.21 14.57 20.23
C PHE A 92 -42.42 13.29 20.50
N ILE A 93 -41.15 13.45 20.86
CA ILE A 93 -40.30 12.37 21.35
C ILE A 93 -40.90 11.84 22.64
N THR A 94 -41.26 10.55 22.64
CA THR A 94 -41.82 9.91 23.83
C THR A 94 -40.73 9.64 24.88
N PRO A 95 -41.09 9.45 26.15
CA PRO A 95 -40.12 8.99 27.16
C PRO A 95 -39.43 7.68 26.79
N ASP A 96 -40.13 6.77 26.10
CA ASP A 96 -39.58 5.51 25.60
C ASP A 96 -38.56 5.74 24.47
N ASP A 97 -38.89 6.59 23.49
CA ASP A 97 -37.95 6.97 22.44
C ASP A 97 -36.67 7.58 23.01
N PHE A 98 -36.81 8.49 23.98
CA PHE A 98 -35.68 9.14 24.64
C PHE A 98 -34.82 8.12 25.39
N THR A 99 -35.44 7.25 26.19
CA THR A 99 -34.71 6.22 26.97
C THR A 99 -34.00 5.25 26.04
N SER A 100 -34.69 4.77 25.00
CA SER A 100 -34.14 3.86 24.00
C SER A 100 -32.95 4.48 23.24
N LEU A 101 -33.06 5.76 22.87
CA LEU A 101 -31.97 6.50 22.22
C LEU A 101 -30.76 6.65 23.15
N VAL A 102 -30.96 7.07 24.39
CA VAL A 102 -29.87 7.25 25.37
C VAL A 102 -29.15 5.94 25.65
N VAL A 103 -29.89 4.85 25.88
CA VAL A 103 -29.30 3.52 26.09
C VAL A 103 -28.49 3.06 24.88
N ALA A 104 -28.98 3.28 23.66
CA ALA A 104 -28.25 2.92 22.44
C ALA A 104 -26.99 3.78 22.24
N LEU A 105 -27.04 5.08 22.57
CA LEU A 105 -25.88 5.98 22.55
C LEU A 105 -24.80 5.52 23.54
N ASP A 106 -25.19 5.28 24.79
CA ASP A 106 -24.28 4.85 25.86
C ASP A 106 -23.65 3.48 25.54
N ARG A 107 -24.43 2.56 24.97
CA ARG A 107 -23.93 1.27 24.51
C ARG A 107 -22.88 1.43 23.41
N PHE A 108 -23.18 2.20 22.36
CA PHE A 108 -22.24 2.43 21.27
C PHE A 108 -20.94 3.06 21.77
N GLU A 109 -21.01 4.11 22.58
CA GLU A 109 -19.82 4.77 23.13
C GLU A 109 -19.00 3.83 24.03
N SER A 110 -19.67 3.02 24.85
CA SER A 110 -19.00 2.04 25.73
C SER A 110 -18.30 0.95 24.95
N ASP A 111 -18.98 0.37 23.95
CA ASP A 111 -18.43 -0.69 23.11
C ASP A 111 -17.28 -0.16 22.25
N PHE A 112 -17.43 1.03 21.67
CA PHE A 112 -16.38 1.68 20.89
C PHE A 112 -15.16 2.05 21.74
N ALA A 113 -15.36 2.62 22.92
CA ALA A 113 -14.26 2.93 23.84
C ALA A 113 -13.52 1.67 24.34
N ARG A 114 -14.23 0.53 24.45
CA ARG A 114 -13.64 -0.77 24.80
C ARG A 114 -12.80 -1.29 23.64
N GLU A 115 -13.37 -1.43 22.45
CA GLU A 115 -12.69 -2.05 21.31
C GLU A 115 -11.56 -1.16 20.75
N CYS A 116 -11.67 0.17 20.82
CA CYS A 116 -10.61 1.07 20.39
C CYS A 116 -9.28 0.87 21.13
N LYS A 117 -9.31 0.36 22.36
CA LYS A 117 -8.08 0.06 23.14
C LYS A 117 -7.26 -1.05 22.50
N ASP A 118 -7.90 -1.93 21.76
CA ASP A 118 -7.28 -3.09 21.13
C ASP A 118 -6.87 -2.82 19.67
N ILE A 119 -7.14 -1.61 19.15
CA ILE A 119 -6.77 -1.21 17.79
C ILE A 119 -5.39 -0.56 17.78
N ASN A 120 -4.46 -1.16 17.04
CA ASN A 120 -3.15 -0.55 16.78
C ASN A 120 -3.28 0.53 15.68
N VAL A 121 -3.06 1.79 16.07
CA VAL A 121 -3.01 2.93 15.14
C VAL A 121 -1.55 3.33 14.93
N PHE A 122 -1.10 3.30 13.68
CA PHE A 122 0.25 3.71 13.31
C PHE A 122 0.20 5.00 12.52
N THR A 123 1.00 5.99 12.93
CA THR A 123 1.23 7.20 12.14
C THR A 123 2.48 7.00 11.28
N VAL A 124 2.34 7.19 9.98
CA VAL A 124 3.46 7.10 9.03
C VAL A 124 3.91 8.49 8.62
N THR A 125 5.21 8.75 8.75
CA THR A 125 5.84 10.04 8.42
C THR A 125 6.56 9.99 7.08
N ASP A 126 6.75 11.17 6.47
CA ASP A 126 7.53 11.35 5.26
C ASP A 126 8.94 10.75 5.40
N LYS A 127 9.43 10.14 4.31
CA LYS A 127 10.78 9.55 4.23
C LYS A 127 11.60 10.37 3.25
N GLY A 128 12.33 11.36 3.78
CA GLY A 128 13.02 12.36 2.95
C GLY A 128 12.02 13.13 2.08
N THR A 129 12.17 13.07 0.76
CA THR A 129 11.26 13.71 -0.21
C THR A 129 10.04 12.85 -0.59
N HIS A 130 9.89 11.65 -0.01
CA HIS A 130 8.82 10.73 -0.35
C HIS A 130 7.62 10.87 0.59
N SER A 131 6.44 11.08 0.00
CA SER A 131 5.20 11.02 0.77
C SER A 131 4.79 9.56 1.05
N PRO A 132 4.33 9.23 2.27
CA PRO A 132 3.88 7.90 2.65
C PRO A 132 2.82 7.36 1.72
N ARG A 133 1.83 8.20 1.35
CA ARG A 133 0.75 7.82 0.44
C ARG A 133 1.28 7.28 -0.89
N LYS A 134 2.31 7.94 -1.46
CA LYS A 134 2.94 7.47 -2.70
C LYS A 134 3.74 6.21 -2.48
N LEU A 135 4.52 6.11 -1.40
CA LEU A 135 5.26 4.87 -1.07
C LEU A 135 4.33 3.67 -0.85
N LEU A 136 3.18 3.87 -0.21
CA LEU A 136 2.22 2.82 0.13
C LEU A 136 1.50 2.25 -1.09
N ALA A 137 1.03 3.13 -1.97
CA ALA A 137 0.11 2.77 -3.05
C ALA A 137 0.77 2.78 -4.44
N GLN A 138 1.81 3.58 -4.63
CA GLN A 138 2.26 4.07 -5.93
C GLN A 138 3.79 4.17 -6.05
N ALA A 139 4.53 3.31 -5.34
CA ALA A 139 5.99 3.37 -5.30
C ALA A 139 6.64 3.26 -6.69
N GLU A 140 5.98 2.59 -7.64
CA GLU A 140 6.43 2.48 -9.02
C GLU A 140 6.51 3.85 -9.72
N LEU A 141 5.74 4.87 -9.29
CA LEU A 141 5.73 6.20 -9.92
C LEU A 141 7.09 6.92 -9.85
N ASN A 142 8.01 6.42 -9.03
CA ASN A 142 9.41 6.85 -9.06
C ASN A 142 10.15 6.46 -10.36
N LEU A 143 9.53 5.67 -11.24
CA LEU A 143 10.04 5.35 -12.57
C LEU A 143 9.28 6.12 -13.67
N PRO A 144 9.97 6.50 -14.76
CA PRO A 144 9.32 7.07 -15.94
C PRO A 144 8.22 6.15 -16.49
N LEU A 145 7.13 6.73 -17.01
CA LEU A 145 5.96 5.97 -17.52
C LEU A 145 6.35 4.90 -18.55
N ALA A 146 7.22 5.25 -19.50
CA ALA A 146 7.67 4.34 -20.54
C ALA A 146 8.39 3.10 -19.97
N VAL A 147 9.21 3.28 -18.92
CA VAL A 147 9.90 2.18 -18.23
C VAL A 147 8.88 1.30 -17.51
N ARG A 148 7.95 1.91 -16.75
CA ARG A 148 6.91 1.18 -16.00
C ARG A 148 6.05 0.27 -16.89
N GLN A 149 5.68 0.75 -18.08
CA GLN A 149 4.88 -0.01 -19.04
C GLN A 149 5.60 -1.25 -19.58
N ARG A 150 6.93 -1.28 -19.55
CA ARG A 150 7.75 -2.42 -20.00
C ARG A 150 8.12 -3.39 -18.89
N LEU A 151 7.88 -3.04 -17.63
CA LEU A 151 8.10 -3.92 -16.50
C LEU A 151 7.06 -5.03 -16.43
N ASN A 152 7.50 -6.24 -16.07
CA ASN A 152 6.57 -7.33 -15.81
C ASN A 152 5.79 -7.06 -14.50
N LYS A 153 4.63 -7.72 -14.37
CA LYS A 153 3.73 -7.56 -13.21
C LYS A 153 4.41 -7.89 -11.86
N LYS A 154 5.33 -8.86 -11.84
CA LYS A 154 6.04 -9.27 -10.61
C LYS A 154 7.02 -8.20 -10.14
N SER A 155 7.83 -7.64 -11.04
CA SER A 155 8.72 -6.51 -10.75
C SER A 155 7.96 -5.29 -10.25
N LEU A 156 6.81 -4.98 -10.85
CA LEU A 156 5.94 -3.89 -10.36
C LEU A 156 5.38 -4.17 -8.96
N ALA A 157 4.93 -5.41 -8.70
CA ALA A 157 4.45 -5.81 -7.39
C ALA A 157 5.54 -5.72 -6.31
N ASP A 158 6.77 -6.07 -6.67
CA ASP A 158 7.93 -6.01 -5.79
C ASP A 158 8.39 -4.58 -5.53
N LEU A 159 8.37 -3.68 -6.51
CA LEU A 159 8.59 -2.24 -6.27
C LEU A 159 7.55 -1.65 -5.33
N LYS A 160 6.27 -2.00 -5.51
CA LYS A 160 5.19 -1.58 -4.62
C LYS A 160 5.38 -2.12 -3.19
N ALA A 161 5.84 -3.36 -3.06
CA ALA A 161 6.13 -3.94 -1.76
C ALA A 161 7.33 -3.25 -1.09
N ALA A 162 8.39 -2.95 -1.84
CA ALA A 162 9.54 -2.21 -1.33
C ALA A 162 9.12 -0.82 -0.80
N GLY A 163 8.29 -0.07 -1.55
CA GLY A 163 7.76 1.21 -1.10
C GLY A 163 6.94 1.10 0.19
N ARG A 164 6.06 0.09 0.31
CA ARG A 164 5.35 -0.16 1.57
C ARG A 164 6.31 -0.45 2.73
N CYS A 165 7.35 -1.23 2.49
CA CYS A 165 8.35 -1.53 3.51
C CYS A 165 9.09 -0.27 3.97
N LEU A 166 9.42 0.65 3.05
CA LEU A 166 10.01 1.96 3.39
C LEU A 166 9.05 2.81 4.23
N ALA A 167 7.77 2.85 3.85
CA ALA A 167 6.75 3.59 4.60
C ALA A 167 6.63 3.08 6.05
N PHE A 168 6.61 1.77 6.26
CA PHE A 168 6.51 1.14 7.59
C PHE A 168 7.84 0.92 8.32
N GLU A 169 8.92 1.54 7.86
CA GLU A 169 10.23 1.42 8.52
C GLU A 169 10.66 -0.05 8.71
N THR A 170 10.46 -0.86 7.68
CA THR A 170 10.97 -2.24 7.57
C THR A 170 12.11 -2.31 6.55
N PRO A 171 13.24 -1.62 6.80
CA PRO A 171 14.29 -1.31 5.82
C PRO A 171 14.89 -2.56 5.17
N THR A 172 15.17 -3.59 5.95
CA THR A 172 15.70 -4.87 5.47
C THR A 172 14.75 -5.52 4.44
N ALA A 173 13.45 -5.56 4.74
CA ALA A 173 12.44 -6.09 3.82
C ALA A 173 12.31 -5.24 2.54
N ALA A 174 12.44 -3.91 2.66
CA ALA A 174 12.46 -3.01 1.51
C ALA A 174 13.61 -3.36 0.55
N GLY A 175 14.80 -3.60 1.09
CA GLY A 175 15.97 -4.07 0.34
C GLY A 175 15.70 -5.37 -0.43
N PHE A 176 15.11 -6.37 0.21
CA PHE A 176 14.77 -7.63 -0.45
C PHE A 176 13.77 -7.45 -1.60
N HIS A 177 12.72 -6.68 -1.37
CA HIS A 177 11.71 -6.45 -2.38
C HIS A 177 12.28 -5.68 -3.58
N VAL A 178 13.09 -4.64 -3.35
CA VAL A 178 13.63 -3.86 -4.48
C VAL A 178 14.65 -4.66 -5.29
N LEU A 179 15.53 -5.43 -4.65
CA LEU A 179 16.48 -6.31 -5.37
C LEU A 179 15.74 -7.37 -6.19
N ARG A 180 14.70 -7.99 -5.62
CA ARG A 180 13.85 -8.96 -6.34
C ARG A 180 13.09 -8.33 -7.51
N ALA A 181 12.76 -7.04 -7.42
CA ALA A 181 12.14 -6.32 -8.53
C ALA A 181 13.09 -6.11 -9.73
N VAL A 182 14.38 -5.90 -9.47
CA VAL A 182 15.41 -5.66 -10.51
C VAL A 182 15.84 -6.95 -11.20
N GLU A 183 15.96 -8.06 -10.47
CA GLU A 183 16.54 -9.32 -10.97
C GLU A 183 15.94 -9.81 -12.32
N PRO A 184 14.61 -9.77 -12.55
CA PRO A 184 14.05 -10.17 -13.85
C PRO A 184 14.57 -9.36 -15.04
N LEU A 185 14.93 -8.09 -14.85
CA LEU A 185 15.50 -7.26 -15.92
C LEU A 185 16.94 -7.66 -16.21
N ILE A 186 17.72 -8.01 -15.19
CA ILE A 186 19.08 -8.55 -15.36
C ILE A 186 19.03 -9.84 -16.16
N VAL A 187 18.13 -10.75 -15.79
CA VAL A 187 17.92 -12.03 -16.51
C VAL A 187 17.47 -11.78 -17.95
N LYS A 188 16.55 -10.83 -18.18
CA LYS A 188 16.11 -10.44 -19.53
C LYS A 188 17.28 -9.89 -20.34
N TYR A 189 18.09 -9.00 -19.78
CA TYR A 189 19.24 -8.43 -20.46
C TYR A 189 20.28 -9.49 -20.82
N LEU A 190 20.59 -10.40 -19.88
CA LEU A 190 21.46 -11.55 -20.11
C LEU A 190 20.97 -12.44 -21.26
N SER A 191 19.66 -12.63 -21.40
CA SER A 191 19.10 -13.47 -22.46
C SER A 191 19.31 -12.91 -23.88
N LEU A 192 19.63 -11.62 -24.01
CA LEU A 192 19.93 -10.97 -25.29
C LEU A 192 21.38 -11.19 -25.74
N ILE A 193 22.24 -11.64 -24.84
CA ILE A 193 23.65 -11.89 -25.13
C ILE A 193 23.81 -13.25 -25.83
N PRO A 194 24.61 -13.36 -26.91
CA PRO A 194 24.70 -14.56 -27.75
C PRO A 194 24.87 -15.90 -27.01
N ALA A 195 24.23 -16.93 -27.57
CA ALA A 195 23.88 -18.24 -27.00
C ALA A 195 25.02 -19.15 -26.51
N GLN A 196 26.30 -18.77 -26.57
CA GLN A 196 27.36 -19.58 -25.94
C GLN A 196 27.32 -19.53 -24.40
N VAL A 197 26.58 -18.56 -23.83
CA VAL A 197 26.35 -18.43 -22.39
C VAL A 197 25.17 -19.30 -21.91
N SER A 198 24.14 -19.50 -22.74
CA SER A 198 22.88 -20.14 -22.34
C SER A 198 22.97 -21.66 -22.14
N LYS A 199 24.01 -22.32 -22.67
CA LYS A 199 24.19 -23.78 -22.56
C LYS A 199 24.85 -24.24 -21.26
N LYS A 200 25.61 -23.39 -20.57
CA LYS A 200 26.04 -23.72 -19.21
C LYS A 200 24.89 -23.38 -18.30
N LYS A 201 24.19 -24.40 -17.78
CA LYS A 201 23.34 -24.28 -16.57
C LYS A 201 24.16 -23.49 -15.55
N ASN A 202 23.92 -22.18 -15.46
CA ASN A 202 24.63 -21.33 -14.53
C ASN A 202 24.01 -21.67 -13.17
N THR A 203 24.60 -22.66 -12.51
CA THR A 203 24.11 -23.29 -11.28
C THR A 203 24.07 -22.31 -10.11
N SER A 204 24.65 -21.13 -10.26
CA SER A 204 24.59 -20.06 -9.29
C SER A 204 23.72 -18.90 -9.81
N ARG A 205 22.45 -18.86 -9.39
CA ARG A 205 21.52 -17.73 -9.61
C ARG A 205 21.87 -16.60 -8.63
N ASN A 206 22.96 -15.89 -8.90
CA ASN A 206 23.35 -14.71 -8.12
C ASN A 206 23.86 -13.59 -9.04
N TRP A 207 23.76 -12.36 -8.55
CA TRP A 207 24.13 -11.16 -9.31
C TRP A 207 25.63 -11.12 -9.66
N GLY A 208 26.50 -11.68 -8.82
CA GLY A 208 27.94 -11.76 -9.11
C GLY A 208 28.22 -12.55 -10.39
N ALA A 209 27.58 -13.71 -10.55
CA ALA A 209 27.68 -14.53 -11.75
C ALA A 209 27.10 -13.81 -12.98
N TYR A 210 25.98 -13.09 -12.81
CA TYR A 210 25.38 -12.27 -13.87
C TYR A 210 26.32 -11.17 -14.35
N ILE A 211 26.90 -10.41 -13.42
CA ILE A 211 27.87 -9.34 -13.71
C ILE A 211 29.09 -9.90 -14.45
N ALA A 212 29.64 -11.03 -14.02
CA ALA A 212 30.79 -11.66 -14.67
C ALA A 212 30.49 -12.04 -16.13
N VAL A 213 29.29 -12.57 -16.40
CA VAL A 213 28.83 -12.88 -17.76
C VAL A 213 28.69 -11.60 -18.59
N LEU A 214 28.02 -10.57 -18.06
CA LEU A 214 27.85 -9.30 -18.76
C LEU A 214 29.20 -8.69 -19.12
N LYS A 215 30.16 -8.67 -18.18
CA LYS A 215 31.53 -8.19 -18.42
C LYS A 215 32.23 -8.93 -19.55
N LYS A 216 32.16 -10.27 -19.52
CA LYS A 216 32.85 -11.13 -20.48
C LYS A 216 32.28 -11.01 -21.90
N HIS A 217 30.98 -10.78 -22.02
CA HIS A 217 30.26 -10.88 -23.30
C HIS A 217 29.74 -9.54 -23.83
N GLY A 218 30.40 -8.43 -23.47
CA GLY A 218 30.13 -7.12 -24.06
C GLY A 218 28.83 -6.47 -23.60
N GLY A 219 28.41 -6.74 -22.36
CA GLY A 219 27.34 -5.98 -21.71
C GLY A 219 27.69 -4.50 -21.61
N ASP A 220 26.67 -3.65 -21.62
CA ASP A 220 26.82 -2.21 -21.54
C ASP A 220 27.62 -1.82 -20.28
N LYS A 221 28.69 -1.04 -20.47
CA LYS A 221 29.62 -0.66 -19.40
C LYS A 221 28.93 0.10 -18.26
N ARG A 222 27.92 0.93 -18.57
CA ARG A 222 27.16 1.69 -17.57
C ARG A 222 26.29 0.76 -16.74
N VAL A 223 25.59 -0.18 -17.40
CA VAL A 223 24.79 -1.21 -16.71
C VAL A 223 25.66 -2.07 -15.81
N VAL A 224 26.81 -2.53 -16.31
CA VAL A 224 27.76 -3.32 -15.52
C VAL A 224 28.24 -2.54 -14.30
N ALA A 225 28.66 -1.28 -14.47
CA ALA A 225 29.12 -0.44 -13.36
C ALA A 225 28.01 -0.21 -12.32
N ALA A 226 26.77 0.04 -12.76
CA ALA A 226 25.63 0.21 -11.87
C ALA A 226 25.29 -1.08 -11.10
N LEU A 227 25.37 -2.24 -11.75
CA LEU A 227 25.19 -3.54 -11.09
C LEU A 227 26.27 -3.80 -10.05
N GLU A 228 27.52 -3.46 -10.37
CA GLU A 228 28.63 -3.59 -9.42
C GLU A 228 28.45 -2.68 -8.22
N HIS A 229 28.09 -1.41 -8.44
CA HIS A 229 27.80 -0.48 -7.35
C HIS A 229 26.71 -1.01 -6.41
N VAL A 230 25.57 -1.48 -6.96
CA VAL A 230 24.49 -2.03 -6.15
C VAL A 230 24.97 -3.29 -5.42
N LYS A 231 25.67 -4.20 -6.11
CA LYS A 231 26.21 -5.45 -5.53
C LYS A 231 27.25 -5.20 -4.44
N ASP A 232 28.12 -4.21 -4.59
CA ASP A 232 29.11 -3.84 -3.58
C ASP A 232 28.44 -3.15 -2.39
N PHE A 233 27.44 -2.29 -2.62
CA PHE A 233 26.61 -1.68 -1.58
C PHE A 233 25.90 -2.73 -0.71
N PHE A 234 25.45 -3.85 -1.32
CA PHE A 234 24.79 -4.92 -0.58
C PHE A 234 25.70 -6.10 -0.22
N LYS A 235 27.00 -6.06 -0.52
CA LYS A 235 27.91 -7.22 -0.42
C LYS A 235 27.94 -7.84 0.98
N ASP A 236 27.73 -7.02 2.00
CA ASP A 236 27.63 -7.43 3.40
C ASP A 236 26.29 -8.14 3.73
N PHE A 237 25.26 -7.96 2.90
CA PHE A 237 23.91 -8.49 3.07
C PHE A 237 23.60 -9.74 2.22
N TYR A 238 24.46 -10.09 1.24
CA TYR A 238 24.15 -11.08 0.18
C TYR A 238 25.14 -12.25 0.06
N ARG A 239 26.01 -12.50 1.05
CA ARG A 239 26.74 -13.78 1.09
C ARG A 239 25.75 -14.94 1.35
N ASN A 240 25.48 -15.69 0.29
CA ASN A 240 24.65 -16.90 0.16
C ASN A 240 24.88 -17.94 1.28
N PRO A 241 23.91 -18.79 1.71
CA PRO A 241 22.47 -18.82 1.45
C PRO A 241 21.65 -18.49 2.72
N ILE A 242 20.53 -17.78 2.58
CA ILE A 242 19.69 -17.28 3.68
C ILE A 242 20.37 -16.10 4.41
N MET A 243 19.95 -14.89 4.03
CA MET A 243 20.08 -13.62 4.77
C MET A 243 20.70 -13.80 6.16
N HIS A 244 22.01 -13.55 6.30
CA HIS A 244 22.65 -13.71 7.62
C HIS A 244 21.92 -12.78 8.60
N PRO A 245 21.31 -13.29 9.68
CA PRO A 245 20.41 -12.51 10.55
C PRO A 245 21.05 -11.28 11.18
N GLU A 246 22.38 -11.23 11.20
CA GLU A 246 23.19 -10.22 11.87
C GLU A 246 23.31 -8.91 11.09
N VAL A 247 22.94 -8.88 9.80
CA VAL A 247 23.06 -7.66 8.98
C VAL A 247 21.67 -7.15 8.59
N THR A 248 21.30 -6.01 9.15
CA THR A 248 20.04 -5.31 8.86
C THR A 248 20.31 -3.96 8.22
N LEU A 249 19.45 -3.55 7.28
CA LEU A 249 19.51 -2.20 6.73
C LEU A 249 18.91 -1.23 7.74
N ASN A 250 19.49 -0.05 7.88
CA ASN A 250 18.79 1.08 8.50
C ASN A 250 17.89 1.80 7.46
N PRO A 251 16.99 2.70 7.88
CA PRO A 251 16.08 3.42 6.97
C PRO A 251 16.78 4.16 5.82
N ASP A 252 17.89 4.86 6.10
CA ASP A 252 18.61 5.64 5.10
C ASP A 252 19.32 4.76 4.07
N GLN A 253 19.90 3.64 4.52
CA GLN A 253 20.49 2.64 3.65
C GLN A 253 19.46 1.98 2.75
N ALA A 254 18.27 1.66 3.29
CA ALA A 254 17.18 1.09 2.50
C ALA A 254 16.65 2.08 1.46
N LEU A 255 16.51 3.36 1.82
CA LEU A 255 16.10 4.40 0.88
C LEU A 255 17.15 4.62 -0.23
N SER A 256 18.43 4.66 0.14
CA SER A 256 19.55 4.77 -0.81
C SER A 256 19.60 3.58 -1.78
N LEU A 257 19.43 2.35 -1.26
CA LEU A 257 19.34 1.15 -2.08
C LEU A 257 18.13 1.18 -3.02
N PHE A 258 16.98 1.66 -2.54
CA PHE A 258 15.79 1.82 -3.35
C PHE A 258 16.06 2.73 -4.55
N HIS A 259 16.65 3.91 -4.34
CA HIS A 259 17.00 4.84 -5.44
C HIS A 259 18.06 4.27 -6.38
N ALA A 260 19.09 3.61 -5.85
CA ALA A 260 20.12 2.96 -6.66
C ALA A 260 19.50 1.89 -7.58
N CYS A 261 18.59 1.07 -7.06
CA CYS A 261 17.87 0.07 -7.84
C CYS A 261 16.91 0.68 -8.87
N LEU A 262 16.22 1.78 -8.56
CA LEU A 262 15.38 2.48 -9.54
C LEU A 262 16.21 3.02 -10.72
N SER A 263 17.36 3.63 -10.42
CA SER A 263 18.31 4.06 -11.46
C SER A 263 18.78 2.88 -12.31
N LEU A 264 19.12 1.75 -11.68
CA LEU A 264 19.54 0.53 -12.36
C LEU A 264 18.42 -0.04 -13.25
N VAL A 265 17.15 0.01 -12.82
CA VAL A 265 16.00 -0.40 -13.63
C VAL A 265 15.91 0.43 -14.91
N VAL A 266 16.07 1.75 -14.82
CA VAL A 266 16.05 2.64 -16.00
C VAL A 266 17.22 2.32 -16.94
N GLN A 267 18.42 2.09 -16.41
CA GLN A 267 19.60 1.75 -17.21
C GLN A 267 19.46 0.39 -17.91
N LEU A 268 18.97 -0.63 -17.20
CA LEU A 268 18.71 -1.96 -17.75
C LEU A 268 17.65 -1.90 -18.85
N ASP A 269 16.55 -1.20 -18.62
CA ASP A 269 15.50 -1.05 -19.62
C ASP A 269 16.03 -0.35 -20.88
N ALA A 270 16.79 0.73 -20.73
CA ALA A 270 17.43 1.42 -21.86
C ALA A 270 18.36 0.47 -22.65
N ALA A 271 19.25 -0.26 -21.95
CA ALA A 271 20.18 -1.19 -22.60
C ALA A 271 19.46 -2.35 -23.31
N ILE A 272 18.34 -2.84 -22.75
CA ILE A 272 17.48 -3.84 -23.39
C ILE A 272 16.86 -3.28 -24.68
N GLN A 273 16.40 -2.02 -24.67
CA GLN A 273 15.77 -1.41 -25.85
C GLN A 273 16.79 -1.12 -26.96
N THR A 274 18.01 -0.71 -26.61
CA THR A 274 19.05 -0.36 -27.58
C THR A 274 19.91 -1.55 -28.01
N TRP A 275 19.71 -2.72 -27.41
CA TRP A 275 20.51 -3.90 -27.75
C TRP A 275 20.36 -4.26 -29.23
N ARG A 276 21.50 -4.35 -29.91
CA ARG A 276 21.61 -4.88 -31.26
C ARG A 276 22.52 -6.10 -31.22
N PRO A 277 22.12 -7.25 -31.79
CA PRO A 277 23.05 -8.35 -31.98
C PRO A 277 24.24 -7.83 -32.79
N THR A 278 25.47 -8.05 -32.33
CA THR A 278 26.63 -7.86 -33.18
C THR A 278 26.51 -8.84 -34.34
N THR A 279 26.16 -8.34 -35.52
CA THR A 279 26.31 -9.10 -36.76
C THR A 279 27.79 -9.41 -36.91
N SER A 280 28.15 -10.68 -36.77
CA SER A 280 29.48 -11.17 -37.15
C SER A 280 29.72 -10.71 -38.60
N PRO A 281 30.88 -10.12 -38.94
CA PRO A 281 31.16 -9.76 -40.32
C PRO A 281 31.00 -11.01 -41.17
N ALA A 282 30.14 -10.95 -42.18
CA ALA A 282 30.08 -11.97 -43.21
C ALA A 282 31.51 -12.19 -43.70
N SER A 283 31.97 -13.43 -43.62
CA SER A 283 33.21 -13.91 -44.20
C SER A 283 33.39 -13.29 -45.59
N GLY A 284 34.41 -12.46 -45.73
CA GLY A 284 34.78 -11.89 -47.02
C GLY A 284 34.97 -13.01 -48.03
N LEU A 285 34.11 -13.04 -49.05
CA LEU A 285 34.41 -13.76 -50.27
C LEU A 285 35.58 -13.03 -50.94
N SER A 286 36.77 -13.57 -50.72
CA SER A 286 37.92 -13.30 -51.56
C SER A 286 37.69 -13.97 -52.92
N SER A 287 37.53 -13.18 -53.96
CA SER A 287 37.96 -13.57 -55.30
C SER A 287 38.57 -12.34 -55.95
N THR A 288 39.89 -12.26 -55.81
CA THR A 288 40.85 -11.49 -56.61
C THR A 288 40.85 -11.95 -58.08
N PRO A 289 41.48 -11.18 -58.99
CA PRO A 289 40.95 -10.70 -60.26
C PRO A 289 40.89 -11.72 -61.41
#